data_AF-A0AAW1BKF7-F1
#
_entry.id   AF-A0AAW1BKF7-F1
#
_cell.length_a   1.000
_cell.length_b   1.000
_cell.length_c   1.000
_cell.angle_alpha   90.00
_cell.angle_beta   90.00
_cell.angle_gamma   90.00
#
_symmetry.space_group_name_H-M   'P 1'
#
loop_
_entity.id
_entity.type
_entity.pdbx_description
1 polymer ?
#
loop_
_entity_poly.entity_id
_entity_poly.type
_entity_poly.pdbx_seq_one_letter_code
_entity_poly.pdbx_strand_id
1 'polypeptide(L)'
;MEAVNGLVPAQNQPGIELRRKDEERGEESELLQQEAPRAVEETSSLKSRSSIIFWKCKLWMIITSVFLLLIFVIILSLILYSVVYIDEDEYWDSELIAGGEPHNFFGRANIKCSNPNVLLSKSAYDVFSKNLNKRLKDVYSYSPALGRYFISSEVISFSGENNTASYYLRFLVPPESADFMKYRMNEEFVMNILRQNIYDKQSIPDLDIPECADIILDPSSVTIKLI
;
A
#
# COMPACT_ATOMS: atom_id res chain seq x y z
N MET A 1 27.50 38.88 -34.91
CA MET A 1 28.16 39.36 -33.68
C MET A 1 27.97 38.25 -32.66
N GLU A 2 28.85 37.24 -32.59
CA GLU A 2 30.21 37.29 -31.99
C GLU A 2 30.18 37.93 -30.58
N ALA A 3 30.74 37.38 -29.51
CA ALA A 3 31.54 36.18 -29.28
C ALA A 3 31.85 36.06 -27.76
N VAL A 4 32.13 34.83 -27.30
CA VAL A 4 33.23 34.45 -26.37
C VAL A 4 33.06 34.56 -24.83
N ASN A 5 33.04 33.35 -24.24
CA ASN A 5 33.84 32.74 -23.16
C ASN A 5 34.16 33.49 -21.85
N GLY A 6 34.11 32.73 -20.76
CA GLY A 6 34.87 33.02 -19.54
C GLY A 6 34.91 31.83 -18.57
N LEU A 7 36.05 31.16 -18.52
CA LEU A 7 36.41 29.99 -17.71
C LEU A 7 36.64 30.36 -16.22
N VAL A 8 36.52 29.34 -15.35
CA VAL A 8 36.90 29.28 -13.92
C VAL A 8 38.35 29.74 -13.65
N PRO A 9 38.65 30.19 -12.42
CA PRO A 9 39.80 29.60 -11.74
C PRO A 9 39.53 29.24 -10.27
N ALA A 10 40.12 28.11 -9.87
CA ALA A 10 40.36 27.72 -8.49
C ALA A 10 41.81 28.08 -8.12
N GLN A 11 42.06 28.59 -6.91
CA GLN A 11 43.22 28.32 -6.05
C GLN A 11 43.28 29.32 -4.87
N ASN A 12 43.46 28.84 -3.64
CA ASN A 12 44.70 29.07 -2.88
C ASN A 12 44.71 28.43 -1.47
N GLN A 13 45.83 27.74 -1.22
CA GLN A 13 46.41 27.07 -0.04
C GLN A 13 46.71 28.05 1.13
N PRO A 14 47.14 27.63 2.37
CA PRO A 14 48.31 26.75 2.66
C PRO A 14 48.07 25.77 3.85
N GLY A 15 48.89 24.75 4.15
CA GLY A 15 50.34 24.59 4.01
C GLY A 15 51.04 25.03 5.31
N ILE A 16 51.10 24.17 6.34
CA ILE A 16 51.99 24.38 7.50
C ILE A 16 53.04 23.27 7.51
N GLU A 17 54.21 23.69 7.06
CA GLU A 17 55.52 23.11 7.26
C GLU A 17 55.98 23.34 8.70
N LEU A 18 56.60 22.35 9.35
CA LEU A 18 57.57 22.57 10.43
C LEU A 18 58.66 21.49 10.29
N ARG A 19 59.71 21.82 9.52
CA ARG A 19 61.02 22.31 9.98
C ARG A 19 61.72 21.34 10.94
N ARG A 20 62.80 20.67 10.49
CA ARG A 20 64.23 21.10 10.55
C ARG A 20 64.84 20.86 11.95
N LYS A 21 66.09 20.48 12.17
CA LYS A 21 67.39 20.56 11.48
C LYS A 21 68.19 19.36 12.06
N ASP A 22 68.99 18.66 11.25
CA ASP A 22 70.45 18.86 11.07
C ASP A 22 71.22 18.50 12.35
N GLU A 23 72.30 17.72 12.31
CA GLU A 23 73.63 18.15 11.89
C GLU A 23 74.52 16.88 11.91
N GLU A 24 75.23 16.57 10.82
CA GLU A 24 76.67 16.84 10.63
C GLU A 24 77.59 15.82 11.35
N ARG A 25 78.76 15.37 10.87
CA ARG A 25 79.62 15.65 9.70
C ARG A 25 80.89 14.79 9.86
N GLY A 26 81.51 14.39 8.76
CA GLY A 26 82.93 13.95 8.65
C GLY A 26 83.10 12.43 8.60
N GLU A 27 83.40 11.80 7.45
CA GLU A 27 84.72 11.74 6.74
C GLU A 27 85.82 11.18 7.67
N GLU A 28 86.59 10.14 7.35
CA GLU A 28 87.12 9.68 6.07
C GLU A 28 87.73 8.25 6.18
N SER A 29 87.89 7.59 5.02
CA SER A 29 88.79 6.46 4.68
C SER A 29 88.41 5.05 5.19
N GLU A 30 88.41 3.98 4.39
CA GLU A 30 89.13 3.70 3.15
C GLU A 30 88.43 2.56 2.37
N LEU A 31 88.32 2.74 1.05
CA LEU A 31 88.33 1.74 -0.03
C LEU A 31 87.93 0.28 0.28
N LEU A 32 86.84 -0.21 -0.35
CA LEU A 32 86.91 -1.13 -1.50
C LEU A 32 85.50 -1.59 -1.97
N GLN A 33 85.36 -1.58 -3.31
CA GLN A 33 84.47 -2.39 -4.14
C GLN A 33 82.94 -2.24 -4.02
N GLN A 34 82.43 -1.39 -4.92
CA GLN A 34 81.26 -1.59 -5.78
C GLN A 34 80.83 -3.06 -6.00
N GLU A 35 79.62 -3.43 -5.58
CA GLU A 35 78.55 -3.94 -6.47
C GLU A 35 77.19 -4.00 -5.73
N ALA A 36 76.14 -3.51 -6.38
CA ALA A 36 74.74 -3.83 -6.13
C ALA A 36 74.13 -4.23 -7.50
N PRO A 37 73.03 -5.00 -7.61
CA PRO A 37 71.97 -5.07 -6.60
C PRO A 37 71.23 -6.42 -6.42
N ARG A 38 70.34 -6.42 -5.42
CA ARG A 38 69.01 -7.05 -5.39
C ARG A 38 68.93 -8.58 -5.37
N ALA A 39 68.57 -9.14 -4.20
CA ALA A 39 67.53 -10.16 -4.05
C ALA A 39 67.32 -10.61 -2.58
N VAL A 40 66.89 -9.74 -1.64
CA VAL A 40 66.47 -10.24 -0.31
C VAL A 40 65.24 -9.53 0.31
N GLU A 41 64.67 -8.48 -0.30
CA GLU A 41 63.62 -7.69 0.38
C GLU A 41 62.18 -7.80 -0.19
N GLU A 42 61.90 -8.72 -1.12
CA GLU A 42 60.55 -8.84 -1.70
C GLU A 42 59.67 -9.92 -1.03
N THR A 43 60.22 -10.83 -0.23
CA THR A 43 59.45 -11.95 0.34
C THR A 43 58.75 -11.61 1.66
N SER A 44 59.22 -10.61 2.42
CA SER A 44 58.64 -10.24 3.72
C SER A 44 57.41 -9.34 3.58
N SER A 45 57.41 -8.40 2.62
CA SER A 45 56.32 -7.46 2.38
C SER A 45 55.09 -8.12 1.74
N LEU A 46 55.29 -9.10 0.84
CA LEU A 46 54.21 -9.88 0.22
C LEU A 46 53.54 -10.88 1.19
N LYS A 47 54.31 -11.45 2.13
CA LYS A 47 53.77 -12.34 3.18
C LYS A 47 52.94 -11.58 4.21
N SER A 48 53.38 -10.36 4.56
CA SER A 48 52.63 -9.46 5.44
C SER A 48 51.31 -9.00 4.78
N ARG A 49 51.34 -8.59 3.51
CA ARG A 49 50.16 -8.09 2.79
C ARG A 49 49.09 -9.15 2.52
N SER A 50 49.49 -10.38 2.17
CA SER A 50 48.57 -11.49 1.92
C SER A 50 47.88 -11.99 3.21
N SER A 51 48.56 -11.94 4.36
CA SER A 51 47.97 -12.33 5.66
C SER A 51 46.84 -11.39 6.11
N ILE A 52 46.97 -10.08 5.86
CA ILE A 52 45.95 -9.07 6.17
C ILE A 52 44.70 -9.27 5.27
N ILE A 53 44.91 -9.60 3.99
CA ILE A 53 43.81 -9.88 3.05
C ILE A 53 43.13 -11.21 3.42
N PHE A 54 43.89 -12.24 3.81
CA PHE A 54 43.34 -13.54 4.20
C PHE A 54 42.49 -13.46 5.47
N TRP A 55 42.92 -12.67 6.48
CA TRP A 55 42.15 -12.47 7.71
C TRP A 55 40.86 -11.66 7.45
N LYS A 56 40.92 -10.65 6.57
CA LYS A 56 39.75 -9.90 6.14
C LYS A 56 38.77 -10.80 5.37
N CYS A 57 39.19 -11.57 4.38
CA CYS A 57 38.30 -12.48 3.66
C CYS A 57 37.65 -13.53 4.57
N LYS A 58 38.41 -14.06 5.55
CA LYS A 58 37.87 -15.01 6.54
C LYS A 58 36.86 -14.34 7.47
N LEU A 59 37.11 -13.10 7.89
CA LEU A 59 36.16 -12.32 8.69
C LEU A 59 34.89 -11.99 7.90
N TRP A 60 35.03 -11.55 6.64
CA TRP A 60 33.90 -11.28 5.74
C TRP A 60 33.06 -12.53 5.51
N MET A 61 33.66 -13.72 5.37
CA MET A 61 32.95 -14.98 5.21
C MET A 61 32.16 -15.38 6.47
N ILE A 62 32.72 -15.13 7.66
CA ILE A 62 32.02 -15.38 8.93
C ILE A 62 30.83 -14.42 9.07
N ILE A 63 31.05 -13.13 8.78
CA ILE A 63 30.01 -12.11 8.84
C ILE A 63 28.87 -12.46 7.87
N THR A 64 29.17 -12.78 6.61
CA THR A 64 28.15 -13.16 5.62
C THR A 64 27.42 -14.44 6.02
N SER A 65 28.11 -15.43 6.57
CA SER A 65 27.48 -16.66 7.07
C SER A 65 26.48 -16.38 8.18
N VAL A 66 26.80 -15.49 9.14
CA VAL A 66 25.87 -15.09 10.20
C VAL A 66 24.65 -14.37 9.62
N PHE A 67 24.85 -13.44 8.69
CA PHE A 67 23.73 -12.76 8.02
C PHE A 67 22.83 -13.74 7.25
N LEU A 68 23.42 -14.71 6.54
CA LEU A 68 22.64 -15.73 5.83
C LEU A 68 21.83 -16.61 6.79
N LEU A 69 22.39 -16.97 7.94
CA LEU A 69 21.67 -17.73 8.96
C LEU A 69 20.51 -16.93 9.54
N LEU A 70 20.71 -15.63 9.82
CA LEU A 70 19.63 -14.76 10.29
C LEU A 70 18.52 -14.62 9.25
N ILE A 71 18.87 -14.40 7.97
CA ILE A 71 17.90 -14.35 6.88
C ILE A 71 17.14 -15.68 6.78
N PHE A 72 17.84 -16.81 6.86
CA PHE A 72 17.22 -18.13 6.83
C PHE A 72 16.22 -18.34 7.98
N VAL A 73 16.59 -17.97 9.21
CA VAL A 73 15.71 -18.04 10.38
C VAL A 73 14.50 -17.12 10.20
N ILE A 74 14.68 -15.91 9.68
CA ILE A 74 13.57 -14.98 9.39
C ILE A 74 12.62 -15.60 8.36
N ILE A 75 13.15 -16.13 7.24
CA ILE A 75 12.34 -16.76 6.19
C ILE A 75 11.56 -17.95 6.76
N LEU A 76 12.21 -18.85 7.50
CA LEU A 76 11.53 -19.97 8.15
C LEU A 76 10.45 -19.51 9.11
N SER A 77 10.72 -18.48 9.91
CA SER A 77 9.76 -17.92 10.86
C SER A 77 8.55 -17.34 10.14
N LEU A 78 8.75 -16.63 9.02
CA LEU A 78 7.66 -16.08 8.20
C LEU A 78 6.84 -17.20 7.56
N ILE A 79 7.47 -18.25 7.01
CA ILE A 79 6.76 -19.40 6.44
C ILE A 79 5.90 -20.08 7.50
N LEU A 80 6.46 -20.35 8.69
CA LEU A 80 5.71 -20.96 9.78
C LEU A 80 4.57 -20.06 10.28
N TYR A 81 4.82 -18.76 10.40
CA TYR A 81 3.79 -17.79 10.78
C TYR A 81 2.65 -17.77 9.75
N SER A 82 2.94 -17.69 8.45
CA SER A 82 1.92 -17.65 7.39
C SER A 82 1.10 -18.93 7.26
N VAL A 83 1.66 -20.10 7.63
CA VAL A 83 0.94 -21.38 7.56
C VAL A 83 0.08 -21.62 8.81
N VAL A 84 0.52 -21.13 9.98
CA VAL A 84 -0.11 -21.45 11.27
C VAL A 84 -1.04 -20.33 11.75
N TYR A 85 -0.78 -19.07 11.38
CA TYR A 85 -1.60 -17.96 11.82
C TYR A 85 -2.87 -17.86 10.97
N ILE A 86 -4.00 -18.28 11.56
CA ILE A 86 -5.34 -17.98 11.07
C ILE A 86 -5.87 -16.87 11.96
N ASP A 87 -6.10 -15.70 11.38
CA ASP A 87 -6.72 -14.59 12.10
C ASP A 87 -8.19 -14.97 12.36
N GLU A 88 -8.61 -15.02 13.61
CA GLU A 88 -9.96 -15.46 13.97
C GLU A 88 -11.05 -14.51 13.43
N ASP A 89 -10.72 -13.26 13.18
CA ASP A 89 -11.60 -12.24 12.60
C ASP A 89 -11.64 -12.27 11.06
N GLU A 90 -10.59 -12.79 10.41
CA GLU A 90 -10.53 -13.05 8.97
C GLU A 90 -11.06 -14.44 8.60
N TYR A 91 -11.07 -15.40 9.52
CA TYR A 91 -11.66 -16.73 9.33
C TYR A 91 -13.19 -16.67 9.21
N TRP A 92 -13.73 -17.38 8.20
CA TRP A 92 -15.16 -17.51 8.01
C TRP A 92 -15.52 -18.90 7.47
N ASP A 93 -16.62 -19.44 7.98
CA ASP A 93 -17.13 -20.75 7.57
C ASP A 93 -18.15 -20.58 6.42
N SER A 94 -17.79 -21.09 5.24
CA SER A 94 -18.64 -21.04 4.05
C SER A 94 -19.94 -21.83 4.22
N GLU A 95 -19.92 -22.95 4.94
CA GLU A 95 -21.07 -23.83 5.12
C GLU A 95 -22.08 -23.19 6.08
N LEU A 96 -21.60 -22.55 7.15
CA LEU A 96 -22.47 -21.78 8.06
C LEU A 96 -23.14 -20.59 7.37
N ILE A 97 -22.44 -19.92 6.45
CA ILE A 97 -23.04 -18.86 5.64
C ILE A 97 -24.06 -19.45 4.67
N ALA A 98 -23.72 -20.53 3.95
CA ALA A 98 -24.61 -21.15 2.98
C ALA A 98 -25.91 -21.69 3.60
N GLY A 99 -25.86 -22.13 4.85
CA GLY A 99 -27.03 -22.51 5.65
C GLY A 99 -27.73 -21.36 6.36
N GLY A 100 -27.34 -20.11 6.09
CA GLY A 100 -27.93 -18.92 6.69
C GLY A 100 -29.31 -18.58 6.13
N GLU A 101 -30.01 -17.69 6.83
CA GLU A 101 -31.34 -17.23 6.45
C GLU A 101 -31.27 -15.91 5.66
N PRO A 102 -32.08 -15.72 4.61
CA PRO A 102 -32.14 -14.46 3.89
C PRO A 102 -32.74 -13.34 4.76
N HIS A 103 -32.00 -12.25 4.93
CA HIS A 103 -32.48 -11.01 5.54
C HIS A 103 -32.52 -9.89 4.51
N ASN A 104 -33.64 -9.17 4.47
CA ASN A 104 -33.85 -8.07 3.54
C ASN A 104 -33.84 -6.75 4.28
N PHE A 105 -33.19 -5.76 3.67
CA PHE A 105 -33.21 -4.39 4.13
C PHE A 105 -33.80 -3.51 3.05
N PHE A 106 -34.66 -2.59 3.48
CA PHE A 106 -35.17 -1.51 2.66
C PHE A 106 -34.40 -0.23 2.95
N GLY A 107 -33.82 0.36 1.92
CA GLY A 107 -33.06 1.59 2.00
C GLY A 107 -33.70 2.74 1.24
N ARG A 108 -33.42 3.96 1.72
CA ARG A 108 -33.67 5.21 1.00
C ARG A 108 -32.45 6.12 1.07
N ALA A 109 -32.18 6.84 0.00
CA ALA A 109 -31.14 7.86 -0.04
C ALA A 109 -31.49 8.93 -1.07
N ASN A 110 -31.26 10.20 -0.73
CA ASN A 110 -31.38 11.31 -1.68
C ASN A 110 -30.16 11.33 -2.61
N ILE A 111 -30.43 11.61 -3.87
CA ILE A 111 -29.45 11.80 -4.91
C ILE A 111 -29.28 13.30 -5.13
N LYS A 112 -28.05 13.77 -5.13
CA LYS A 112 -27.72 15.13 -5.57
C LYS A 112 -27.77 15.18 -7.09
N CYS A 113 -28.90 15.65 -7.59
CA CYS A 113 -29.18 15.85 -9.00
C CYS A 113 -29.88 17.21 -9.13
N SER A 114 -29.34 18.10 -9.95
CA SER A 114 -29.83 19.49 -10.01
C SER A 114 -31.22 19.60 -10.65
N ASN A 115 -31.58 18.62 -11.49
CA ASN A 115 -32.89 18.53 -12.12
C ASN A 115 -33.59 17.21 -11.76
N PRO A 116 -34.51 17.21 -10.78
CA PRO A 116 -35.14 16.00 -10.28
C PRO A 116 -35.96 15.24 -11.32
N ASN A 117 -36.55 15.96 -12.27
CA ASN A 117 -37.43 15.38 -13.29
C ASN A 117 -36.66 14.48 -14.26
N VAL A 118 -35.33 14.63 -14.36
CA VAL A 118 -34.48 13.77 -15.18
C VAL A 118 -34.57 12.32 -14.70
N LEU A 119 -34.56 12.08 -13.39
CA LEU A 119 -34.59 10.74 -12.80
C LEU A 119 -35.89 9.98 -13.13
N LEU A 120 -36.95 10.71 -13.49
CA LEU A 120 -38.25 10.14 -13.85
C LEU A 120 -38.39 9.87 -15.35
N SER A 121 -37.47 10.36 -16.18
CA SER A 121 -37.47 10.07 -17.61
C SER A 121 -37.10 8.60 -17.86
N LYS A 122 -37.80 7.92 -18.77
CA LYS A 122 -37.59 6.48 -19.01
C LYS A 122 -36.15 6.13 -19.40
N SER A 123 -35.52 6.96 -20.24
CA SER A 123 -34.14 6.75 -20.70
C SER A 123 -33.12 6.96 -19.58
N ALA A 124 -33.26 8.02 -18.78
CA ALA A 124 -32.34 8.26 -17.69
C ALA A 124 -32.59 7.29 -16.52
N TYR A 125 -33.84 6.91 -16.25
CA TYR A 125 -34.20 5.97 -15.19
C TYR A 125 -33.40 4.66 -15.28
N ASP A 126 -33.36 4.05 -16.46
CA ASP A 126 -32.64 2.78 -16.67
C ASP A 126 -31.15 2.93 -16.42
N VAL A 127 -30.54 4.00 -16.96
CA VAL A 127 -29.12 4.30 -16.76
C VAL A 127 -28.81 4.59 -15.29
N PHE A 128 -29.60 5.43 -14.62
CA PHE A 128 -29.41 5.74 -13.20
C PHE A 128 -29.63 4.53 -12.31
N SER A 129 -30.69 3.77 -12.54
CA SER A 129 -31.01 2.56 -11.78
C SER A 129 -29.88 1.54 -11.91
N LYS A 130 -29.40 1.30 -13.12
CA LYS A 130 -28.27 0.39 -13.39
C LYS A 130 -27.00 0.84 -12.67
N ASN A 131 -26.65 2.12 -12.75
CA ASN A 131 -25.42 2.63 -12.13
C ASN A 131 -25.53 2.70 -10.60
N LEU A 132 -26.67 3.11 -10.05
CA LEU A 132 -26.88 3.09 -8.60
C LEU A 132 -26.87 1.66 -8.08
N ASN A 133 -27.52 0.73 -8.77
CA ASN A 133 -27.51 -0.67 -8.37
C ASN A 133 -26.10 -1.27 -8.42
N LYS A 134 -25.32 -0.93 -9.45
CA LYS A 134 -23.90 -1.31 -9.52
C LYS A 134 -23.12 -0.76 -8.32
N ARG A 135 -23.32 0.52 -7.98
CA ARG A 135 -22.67 1.13 -6.81
C ARG A 135 -23.04 0.40 -5.51
N LEU A 136 -24.33 0.18 -5.25
CA LEU A 136 -24.79 -0.55 -4.07
C LEU A 136 -24.15 -1.94 -4.00
N LYS A 137 -24.16 -2.65 -5.13
CA LYS A 137 -23.50 -3.96 -5.25
C LYS A 137 -22.02 -3.88 -4.90
N ASP A 138 -21.29 -2.95 -5.49
CA ASP A 138 -19.85 -2.80 -5.26
C ASP A 138 -19.56 -2.50 -3.78
N VAL A 139 -20.28 -1.54 -3.17
CA VAL A 139 -20.12 -1.19 -1.75
C VAL A 139 -20.27 -2.38 -0.83
N TYR A 140 -21.37 -3.13 -0.99
CA TYR A 140 -21.67 -4.21 -0.07
C TYR A 140 -20.89 -5.49 -0.40
N SER A 141 -20.63 -5.79 -1.68
CA SER A 141 -19.86 -6.98 -2.09
C SER A 141 -18.38 -6.88 -1.67
N TYR A 142 -17.78 -5.68 -1.77
CA TYR A 142 -16.38 -5.45 -1.39
C TYR A 142 -16.21 -5.02 0.08
N SER A 143 -17.30 -4.93 0.86
CA SER A 143 -17.22 -4.60 2.28
C SER A 143 -16.47 -5.71 3.03
N PRO A 144 -15.36 -5.41 3.75
CA PRO A 144 -14.69 -6.40 4.58
C PRO A 144 -15.60 -6.98 5.67
N ALA A 145 -16.60 -6.20 6.11
CA ALA A 145 -17.53 -6.63 7.15
C ALA A 145 -18.72 -7.43 6.61
N LEU A 146 -19.28 -7.05 5.46
CA LEU A 146 -20.55 -7.60 4.97
C LEU A 146 -20.47 -8.38 3.64
N GLY A 147 -19.34 -8.29 2.91
CA GLY A 147 -19.22 -8.83 1.55
C GLY A 147 -19.57 -10.30 1.43
N ARG A 148 -19.07 -11.11 2.37
CA ARG A 148 -19.36 -12.56 2.42
C ARG A 148 -20.82 -12.92 2.68
N TYR A 149 -21.61 -11.99 3.21
CA TYR A 149 -23.05 -12.20 3.48
C TYR A 149 -23.92 -11.58 2.39
N PHE A 150 -23.39 -10.71 1.52
CA PHE A 150 -24.19 -9.98 0.55
C PHE A 150 -24.67 -10.90 -0.59
N ILE A 151 -25.96 -10.85 -0.89
CA ILE A 151 -26.58 -11.60 -1.99
C ILE A 151 -26.81 -10.69 -3.18
N SER A 152 -27.53 -9.59 -2.98
CA SER A 152 -27.96 -8.73 -4.08
C SER A 152 -28.45 -7.36 -3.59
N SER A 153 -28.45 -6.41 -4.52
CA SER A 153 -29.12 -5.12 -4.38
C SER A 153 -30.09 -4.92 -5.55
N GLU A 154 -31.13 -4.13 -5.31
CA GLU A 154 -32.12 -3.78 -6.32
C GLU A 154 -32.64 -2.37 -6.09
N VAL A 155 -32.63 -1.53 -7.13
CA VAL A 155 -33.23 -0.18 -7.08
C VAL A 155 -34.69 -0.29 -7.52
N ILE A 156 -35.59 0.16 -6.66
CA ILE A 156 -37.04 -0.02 -6.80
C ILE A 156 -37.68 1.18 -7.47
N SER A 157 -37.30 2.39 -7.07
CA SER A 157 -37.87 3.61 -7.62
C SER A 157 -37.02 4.84 -7.32
N PHE A 158 -37.29 5.92 -8.07
CA PHE A 158 -36.86 7.27 -7.75
C PHE A 158 -38.08 8.14 -7.50
N SER A 159 -38.05 8.96 -6.45
CA SER A 159 -39.04 10.00 -6.19
C SER A 159 -38.54 11.35 -6.70
N GLY A 160 -39.34 12.02 -7.52
CA GLY A 160 -39.00 13.34 -8.07
C GLY A 160 -39.16 14.49 -7.08
N GLU A 161 -39.90 14.33 -5.98
CA GLU A 161 -40.08 15.42 -5.00
C GLU A 161 -38.77 15.76 -4.28
N ASN A 162 -38.00 14.73 -3.91
CA ASN A 162 -36.81 14.87 -3.07
C ASN A 162 -35.57 14.16 -3.65
N ASN A 163 -35.63 13.72 -4.92
CA ASN A 163 -34.59 12.90 -5.55
C ASN A 163 -34.24 11.63 -4.75
N THR A 164 -35.23 11.04 -4.10
CA THR A 164 -35.00 9.90 -3.21
C THR A 164 -35.03 8.61 -4.01
N ALA A 165 -33.92 7.86 -4.01
CA ALA A 165 -33.89 6.48 -4.45
C ALA A 165 -34.37 5.56 -3.35
N SER A 166 -35.19 4.58 -3.71
CA SER A 166 -35.58 3.46 -2.83
C SER A 166 -34.97 2.18 -3.36
N TYR A 167 -34.41 1.35 -2.48
CA TYR A 167 -33.70 0.12 -2.88
C TYR A 167 -33.85 -0.98 -1.84
N TYR A 168 -33.68 -2.23 -2.28
CA TYR A 168 -33.51 -3.39 -1.40
C TYR A 168 -32.06 -3.84 -1.37
N LEU A 169 -31.65 -4.35 -0.22
CA LEU A 169 -30.43 -5.11 -0.02
C LEU A 169 -30.80 -6.47 0.57
N ARG A 170 -30.17 -7.52 0.09
CA ARG A 170 -30.39 -8.88 0.59
C ARG A 170 -29.08 -9.47 1.08
N PHE A 171 -29.11 -10.03 2.27
CA PHE A 171 -27.98 -10.69 2.92
C PHE A 171 -28.35 -12.09 3.37
N LEU A 172 -27.36 -12.96 3.50
CA LEU A 172 -27.47 -14.29 4.07
C LEU A 172 -26.88 -14.25 5.47
N VAL A 173 -27.72 -14.44 6.49
CA VAL A 173 -27.33 -14.29 7.90
C VAL A 173 -27.07 -15.67 8.52
N PRO A 174 -25.89 -15.92 9.11
CA PRO A 174 -25.59 -17.21 9.73
C PRO A 174 -26.55 -17.55 10.88
N PRO A 175 -26.71 -18.86 11.22
CA PRO A 175 -27.66 -19.33 12.24
C PRO A 175 -27.45 -18.77 13.66
N GLU A 176 -26.24 -18.35 14.02
CA GLU A 176 -25.90 -17.70 15.30
C GLU A 176 -26.30 -16.21 15.30
N SER A 177 -27.58 -15.95 15.04
CA SER A 177 -28.03 -14.70 14.44
C SER A 177 -28.35 -13.56 15.40
N ALA A 178 -28.61 -13.80 16.69
CA ALA A 178 -29.10 -12.72 17.58
C ALA A 178 -28.02 -11.65 17.85
N ASP A 179 -26.84 -12.08 18.31
CA ASP A 179 -25.71 -11.17 18.54
C ASP A 179 -25.11 -10.69 17.22
N PHE A 180 -25.11 -11.55 16.19
CA PHE A 180 -24.68 -11.16 14.85
C PHE A 180 -25.54 -10.02 14.29
N MET A 181 -26.87 -10.13 14.35
CA MET A 181 -27.78 -9.07 13.94
C MET A 181 -27.60 -7.84 14.80
N LYS A 182 -27.43 -7.98 16.13
CA LYS A 182 -27.27 -6.85 17.04
C LYS A 182 -25.97 -6.06 16.80
N TYR A 183 -24.85 -6.73 16.55
CA TYR A 183 -23.52 -6.11 16.54
C TYR A 183 -22.87 -6.00 15.15
N ARG A 184 -23.25 -6.86 14.19
CA ARG A 184 -22.62 -6.92 12.86
C ARG A 184 -23.57 -6.68 11.68
N MET A 185 -24.89 -6.81 11.87
CA MET A 185 -25.87 -6.67 10.78
C MET A 185 -27.14 -5.93 11.23
N ASN A 186 -27.00 -4.91 12.06
CA ASN A 186 -28.13 -4.03 12.40
C ASN A 186 -28.31 -2.94 11.34
N GLU A 187 -29.47 -2.27 11.35
CA GLU A 187 -29.81 -1.20 10.41
C GLU A 187 -28.74 -0.09 10.34
N GLU A 188 -28.21 0.30 11.51
CA GLU A 188 -27.19 1.35 11.61
C GLU A 188 -25.86 0.91 10.98
N PHE A 189 -25.45 -0.33 11.20
CA PHE A 189 -24.22 -0.89 10.65
C PHE A 189 -24.27 -0.95 9.11
N VAL A 190 -25.36 -1.50 8.57
CA VAL A 190 -25.58 -1.58 7.12
C VAL A 190 -25.65 -0.18 6.50
N MET A 191 -26.29 0.78 7.19
CA MET A 191 -26.36 2.18 6.77
C MET A 191 -24.98 2.85 6.75
N ASN A 192 -24.17 2.62 7.79
CA ASN A 192 -22.87 3.26 7.96
C ASN A 192 -21.84 2.76 6.93
N ILE A 193 -21.93 1.50 6.50
CA ILE A 193 -21.11 0.99 5.39
C ILE A 193 -21.38 1.76 4.11
N LEU A 194 -22.65 2.01 3.77
CA LEU A 194 -22.96 2.83 2.60
C LEU A 194 -22.39 4.24 2.77
N ARG A 195 -22.61 4.87 3.92
CA ARG A 195 -22.13 6.23 4.22
C ARG A 195 -20.62 6.39 4.06
N GLN A 196 -19.83 5.39 4.44
CA GLN A 196 -18.37 5.43 4.27
C GLN A 196 -17.95 5.48 2.80
N ASN A 197 -18.74 4.93 1.89
CA ASN A 197 -18.45 4.95 0.45
C ASN A 197 -19.10 6.14 -0.30
N ILE A 198 -19.89 6.98 0.36
CA ILE A 198 -20.72 8.00 -0.33
C ILE A 198 -19.90 9.09 -1.03
N TYR A 199 -18.69 9.39 -0.56
CA TYR A 199 -17.86 10.43 -1.16
C TYR A 199 -17.10 10.00 -2.41
N ASP A 200 -17.07 8.69 -2.73
CA ASP A 200 -16.48 8.20 -3.96
C ASP A 200 -17.37 8.62 -5.14
N LYS A 201 -16.86 9.54 -5.97
CA LYS A 201 -17.56 9.98 -7.18
C LYS A 201 -17.56 8.85 -8.20
N GLN A 202 -18.74 8.44 -8.65
CA GLN A 202 -18.88 7.53 -9.77
C GLN A 202 -19.53 8.29 -10.93
N SER A 203 -18.68 8.62 -11.92
CA SER A 203 -19.13 9.19 -13.19
C SER A 203 -20.00 8.17 -13.91
N ILE A 204 -21.11 8.63 -14.48
CA ILE A 204 -21.99 7.81 -15.30
C ILE A 204 -21.57 8.00 -16.76
N PRO A 205 -20.78 7.08 -17.35
CA PRO A 205 -20.22 7.28 -18.69
C PRO A 205 -21.27 7.34 -19.80
N ASP A 206 -22.46 6.77 -19.57
CA ASP A 206 -23.53 6.66 -20.57
C ASP A 206 -24.60 7.76 -20.45
N LEU A 207 -24.39 8.77 -19.58
CA LEU A 207 -25.38 9.81 -19.31
C LEU A 207 -24.90 11.19 -19.77
N ASP A 208 -25.33 11.61 -20.96
CA ASP A 208 -25.15 12.96 -21.50
C ASP A 208 -26.13 13.97 -20.84
N ILE A 209 -26.18 14.00 -19.51
CA ILE A 209 -26.98 14.96 -18.74
C ILE A 209 -26.08 15.67 -17.74
N PRO A 210 -25.54 16.85 -18.08
CA PRO A 210 -24.56 17.55 -17.25
C PRO A 210 -25.11 17.92 -15.87
N GLU A 211 -26.42 18.10 -15.72
CA GLU A 211 -27.06 18.42 -14.44
C GLU A 211 -26.99 17.28 -13.41
N CYS A 212 -26.78 16.03 -13.87
CA CYS A 212 -26.76 14.82 -13.05
C CYS A 212 -25.71 13.78 -13.51
N ALA A 213 -24.55 14.25 -13.99
CA ALA A 213 -23.49 13.41 -14.57
C ALA A 213 -22.83 12.40 -13.59
N ASP A 214 -22.95 12.65 -12.28
CA ASP A 214 -22.42 11.80 -11.22
C ASP A 214 -23.56 11.32 -10.31
N ILE A 215 -23.51 10.05 -9.87
CA ILE A 215 -24.35 9.61 -8.74
C ILE A 215 -23.67 10.06 -7.46
N ILE A 216 -24.18 11.12 -6.85
CA ILE A 216 -23.72 11.58 -5.53
C ILE A 216 -24.88 11.39 -4.55
N LEU A 217 -24.72 10.46 -3.61
CA LEU A 217 -25.70 10.27 -2.54
C LEU A 217 -25.49 11.33 -1.46
N ASP A 218 -26.56 11.79 -0.83
CA ASP A 218 -26.46 12.60 0.39
C ASP A 218 -26.33 11.66 1.61
N PRO A 219 -25.17 11.66 2.30
CA PRO A 219 -24.93 10.73 3.40
C PRO A 219 -25.89 10.95 4.58
N SER A 220 -26.37 12.18 4.78
CA SER A 220 -27.29 12.51 5.86
C SER A 220 -28.71 12.00 5.61
N SER A 221 -29.06 11.77 4.34
CA SER A 221 -30.39 11.30 3.92
C SER A 221 -30.54 9.78 3.93
N VAL A 222 -29.45 9.04 4.08
CA VAL A 222 -29.49 7.56 4.03
C VAL A 222 -30.26 7.04 5.23
N THR A 223 -31.24 6.19 4.95
CA THR A 223 -31.98 5.41 5.95
C THR A 223 -32.06 3.96 5.52
N ILE A 224 -31.91 3.03 6.45
CA ILE A 224 -32.06 1.59 6.22
C ILE A 224 -33.01 1.02 7.27
N LYS A 225 -33.87 0.08 6.86
CA LYS A 225 -34.78 -0.66 7.74
C LYS A 225 -34.77 -2.14 7.42
N LEU A 226 -34.77 -2.98 8.43
CA LEU A 226 -34.96 -4.42 8.29
C LEU A 226 -36.44 -4.70 7.97
N ILE A 227 -36.71 -5.62 7.04
CA ILE A 227 -38.07 -5.96 6.58
C ILE A 227 -38.31 -7.46 6.45
#